data_AF-A0AAE0GSK5-F1
#
_entry.id   AF-A0AAE0GSK5-F1
#
_cell.length_a   1.000
_cell.length_b   1.000
_cell.length_c   1.000
_cell.angle_alpha   90.00
_cell.angle_beta   90.00
_cell.angle_gamma   90.00
#
_symmetry.space_group_name_H-M   'P 1'
#
loop_
_entity.id
_entity.type
_entity.pdbx_description
1 polymer ?
#
loop_
_entity_poly.entity_id
_entity_poly.type
_entity_poly.pdbx_seq_one_letter_code
_entity_poly.pdbx_strand_id
1 'polypeptide(L)'
;MRRRRFVDGQQTAAESLSSAELESSRASWQLVLTSCLAFRIVNALVVCTYFNADEYWQSLEVAHYLVFGYGHLTWEWKEAIRSYIHPLLFATVYKVLAVTGLDSPFTLSMAPRLLQGAFAAYGDLCLYRLALRLFSPAVANLALFCQMCSWFTFFCAVRTFSSSLEAVLTTAALSYWPLPVSWPRGNPEVAGSCSSRGAALLLAAAAVVIRPTSLALWLPIGLAELIAGHNRLVFLFLEVLPIG
;
A
#
# COMPACT_ATOMS: atom_id res chain seq x y z
N MET A 1 -46.19 -25.91 13.16
CA MET A 1 -45.66 -24.59 13.56
C MET A 1 -44.39 -24.63 14.42
N ARG A 2 -44.17 -25.63 15.30
CA ARG A 2 -42.97 -25.73 16.16
C ARG A 2 -41.63 -25.91 15.42
N ARG A 3 -41.63 -26.62 14.28
CA ARG A 3 -40.41 -26.92 13.50
C ARG A 3 -39.84 -25.70 12.75
N ARG A 4 -40.70 -24.77 12.28
CA ARG A 4 -40.25 -23.52 11.64
C ARG A 4 -39.57 -22.57 12.62
N ARG A 5 -40.16 -22.37 13.81
CA ARG A 5 -39.57 -21.54 14.87
C ARG A 5 -38.18 -22.02 15.35
N PHE A 6 -37.92 -23.32 15.25
CA PHE A 6 -36.62 -23.90 15.63
C PHE A 6 -35.55 -23.66 14.54
N VAL A 7 -35.94 -23.75 13.27
CA VAL A 7 -35.05 -23.45 12.13
C VAL A 7 -34.74 -21.95 12.08
N ASP A 8 -35.74 -21.08 12.25
CA ASP A 8 -35.55 -19.62 12.29
C ASP A 8 -34.63 -19.19 13.46
N GLY A 9 -34.72 -19.87 14.61
CA GLY A 9 -33.86 -19.64 15.77
C GLY A 9 -32.41 -20.11 15.57
N GLN A 10 -32.19 -21.18 14.82
CA GLN A 10 -30.84 -21.65 14.45
C GLN A 10 -30.19 -20.75 13.40
N GLN A 11 -30.98 -20.22 12.47
CA GLN A 11 -30.51 -19.32 11.43
C GLN A 11 -30.10 -17.96 11.99
N THR A 12 -30.92 -17.38 12.88
CA THR A 12 -30.58 -16.14 13.60
C THR A 12 -29.38 -16.30 14.55
N ALA A 13 -29.24 -17.46 15.21
CA ALA A 13 -28.05 -17.74 16.03
C ALA A 13 -26.77 -17.85 15.16
N ALA A 14 -26.82 -18.54 14.03
CA ALA A 14 -25.69 -18.65 13.10
C ALA A 14 -25.29 -17.30 12.48
N GLU A 15 -26.27 -16.48 12.12
CA GLU A 15 -26.04 -15.11 11.64
C GLU A 15 -25.40 -14.24 12.72
N SER A 16 -25.84 -14.34 13.98
CA SER A 16 -25.27 -13.58 15.10
C SER A 16 -23.83 -13.98 15.44
N LEU A 17 -23.49 -15.27 15.31
CA LEU A 17 -22.13 -15.77 15.51
C LEU A 17 -21.21 -15.30 14.38
N SER A 18 -21.67 -15.41 13.13
CA SER A 18 -20.91 -14.93 11.97
C SER A 18 -20.66 -13.42 12.01
N SER A 19 -21.65 -12.62 12.44
CA SER A 19 -21.47 -11.18 12.61
C SER A 19 -20.45 -10.85 13.71
N ALA A 20 -20.47 -11.57 14.84
CA ALA A 20 -19.52 -11.36 15.93
C ALA A 20 -18.08 -11.73 15.53
N GLU A 21 -17.90 -12.80 14.75
CA GLU A 21 -16.59 -13.21 14.22
C GLU A 21 -16.03 -12.19 13.22
N LEU A 22 -16.89 -11.65 12.33
CA LEU A 22 -16.52 -10.60 11.39
C LEU A 22 -16.15 -9.30 12.13
N GLU A 23 -16.87 -8.93 13.18
CA GLU A 23 -16.57 -7.77 14.01
C GLU A 23 -15.24 -7.93 14.76
N SER A 24 -15.00 -9.10 15.35
CA SER A 24 -13.74 -9.44 16.02
C SER A 24 -12.55 -9.38 15.04
N SER A 25 -12.71 -9.93 13.83
CA SER A 25 -11.69 -9.86 12.78
C SER A 25 -11.42 -8.42 12.36
N ARG A 26 -12.46 -7.61 12.10
CA ARG A 26 -12.32 -6.19 11.75
C ARG A 26 -11.62 -5.39 12.85
N ALA A 27 -11.98 -5.61 14.11
CA ALA A 27 -11.35 -4.95 15.25
C ALA A 27 -9.85 -5.28 15.33
N SER A 28 -9.46 -6.52 15.07
CA SER A 28 -8.05 -6.93 15.00
C SER A 28 -7.28 -6.19 13.90
N TRP A 29 -7.82 -6.15 12.67
CA TRP A 29 -7.19 -5.43 11.56
C TRP A 29 -7.09 -3.92 11.81
N GLN A 30 -8.14 -3.33 12.38
CA GLN A 30 -8.14 -1.91 12.77
C GLN A 30 -7.07 -1.62 13.81
N LEU A 31 -6.92 -2.48 14.82
CA LEU A 31 -5.89 -2.33 15.85
C LEU A 31 -4.47 -2.40 15.27
N VAL A 32 -4.21 -3.33 14.35
CA VAL A 32 -2.91 -3.44 13.66
C VAL A 32 -2.65 -2.18 12.84
N LEU A 33 -3.62 -1.73 12.05
CA LEU A 33 -3.48 -0.53 11.23
C LEU A 33 -3.26 0.73 12.08
N THR A 34 -4.03 0.94 13.15
CA THR A 34 -3.87 2.12 14.02
C THR A 34 -2.53 2.10 14.74
N SER A 35 -2.06 0.92 15.17
CA SER A 35 -0.74 0.77 15.78
C SER A 35 0.39 1.08 14.79
N CYS A 36 0.31 0.57 13.56
CA CYS A 36 1.28 0.88 12.51
C CYS A 36 1.25 2.37 12.15
N LEU A 37 0.06 2.96 12.03
CA LEU A 37 -0.11 4.38 11.71
C LEU A 37 0.46 5.26 12.82
N ALA A 38 0.14 4.99 14.08
CA ALA A 38 0.69 5.73 15.21
C ALA A 38 2.23 5.65 15.24
N PHE A 39 2.79 4.46 15.03
CA PHE A 39 4.24 4.29 14.93
C PHE A 39 4.85 5.10 13.78
N ARG A 40 4.24 5.07 12.59
CA ARG A 40 4.77 5.79 11.42
C ARG A 40 4.60 7.31 11.52
N ILE A 41 3.57 7.79 12.21
CA ILE A 41 3.42 9.21 12.54
C ILE A 41 4.55 9.65 13.47
N VAL A 42 4.80 8.91 14.57
CA VAL A 42 5.90 9.20 15.49
C VAL A 42 7.24 9.16 14.76
N ASN A 43 7.45 8.16 13.90
CA ASN A 43 8.65 8.05 13.08
C ASN A 43 8.84 9.28 12.17
N ALA A 44 7.81 9.70 11.45
CA ALA A 44 7.87 10.90 10.59
C ALA A 44 8.19 12.19 11.37
N LEU A 45 7.73 12.29 12.61
CA LEU A 45 8.02 13.42 13.50
C LEU A 45 9.44 13.39 14.07
N VAL A 46 9.99 12.20 14.30
CA VAL A 46 11.35 12.01 14.85
C VAL A 46 12.42 12.18 13.75
N VAL A 47 12.14 11.73 12.53
CA VAL A 47 13.08 11.82 11.40
C VAL A 47 13.08 13.25 10.84
N CYS A 48 13.97 14.07 11.40
CA CYS A 48 14.21 15.45 10.96
C CYS A 48 15.53 15.62 10.19
N THR A 49 16.24 14.53 9.89
CA THR A 49 17.56 14.57 9.26
C THR A 49 17.51 14.46 7.74
N TYR A 50 18.46 15.15 7.09
CA TYR A 50 18.74 15.01 5.68
C TYR A 50 19.46 13.68 5.39
N PHE A 51 19.10 13.02 4.29
CA PHE A 51 19.80 11.83 3.82
C PHE A 51 20.32 11.96 2.38
N ASN A 52 19.43 12.19 1.42
CA ASN A 52 19.78 12.27 0.00
C ASN A 52 19.03 13.43 -0.68
N ALA A 53 19.67 14.03 -1.68
CA ALA A 53 19.13 15.17 -2.42
C ALA A 53 17.81 14.81 -3.13
N ASP A 54 17.68 13.55 -3.56
CA ASP A 54 16.48 13.04 -4.22
C ASP A 54 15.21 13.13 -3.36
N GLU A 55 15.33 13.23 -2.02
CA GLU A 55 14.18 13.44 -1.13
C GLU A 55 13.44 14.75 -1.45
N TYR A 56 14.17 15.76 -1.93
CA TYR A 56 13.62 17.10 -2.19
C TYR A 56 13.54 17.38 -3.68
N TRP A 57 14.65 17.20 -4.40
CA TRP A 57 14.78 17.61 -5.79
C TRP A 57 14.02 16.72 -6.79
N GLN A 58 13.60 15.52 -6.37
CA GLN A 58 12.83 14.59 -7.19
C GLN A 58 11.36 14.45 -6.78
N SER A 59 10.93 15.17 -5.75
CA SER A 59 9.55 15.09 -5.27
C SER A 59 9.06 16.43 -4.74
N LEU A 60 9.55 16.90 -3.60
CA LEU A 60 9.00 18.06 -2.89
C LEU A 60 9.19 19.38 -3.64
N GLU A 61 10.37 19.65 -4.17
CA GLU A 61 10.67 20.90 -4.87
C GLU A 61 9.86 21.01 -6.16
N VAL A 62 9.71 19.88 -6.87
CA VAL A 62 8.90 19.77 -8.09
C VAL A 62 7.42 19.98 -7.77
N ALA A 63 6.93 19.34 -6.71
CA ALA A 63 5.56 19.50 -6.23
C ALA A 63 5.26 20.95 -5.81
N HIS A 64 6.22 21.58 -5.13
CA HIS A 64 6.13 22.97 -4.72
C HIS A 64 6.07 23.90 -5.95
N TYR A 65 6.97 23.70 -6.93
CA TYR A 65 6.97 24.47 -8.18
C TYR A 65 5.64 24.36 -8.92
N LEU A 66 5.04 23.16 -8.99
CA LEU A 66 3.75 22.93 -9.64
C LEU A 66 2.58 23.70 -8.98
N VAL A 67 2.63 23.92 -7.67
CA VAL A 67 1.54 24.56 -6.91
C VAL A 67 1.72 26.06 -6.79
N PHE A 68 2.92 26.50 -6.44
CA PHE A 68 3.21 27.90 -6.11
C PHE A 68 3.85 28.67 -7.26
N GLY A 69 4.32 27.99 -8.31
CA GLY A 69 4.89 28.61 -9.51
C GLY A 69 6.32 29.14 -9.34
N TYR A 70 6.95 28.88 -8.20
CA TYR A 70 8.35 29.24 -7.92
C TYR A 70 9.12 28.08 -7.29
N GLY A 71 10.45 28.15 -7.37
CA GLY A 71 11.36 27.07 -6.99
C GLY A 71 12.30 26.72 -8.14
N HIS A 72 13.14 25.71 -7.93
CA HIS A 72 14.15 25.32 -8.90
C HIS A 72 13.91 23.90 -9.44
N LEU A 73 13.58 23.80 -10.73
CA LEU A 73 13.51 22.54 -11.45
C LEU A 73 14.90 22.13 -11.96
N THR A 74 15.30 20.89 -11.66
CA THR A 74 16.51 20.30 -12.25
C THR A 74 16.32 20.09 -13.76
N TRP A 75 17.44 19.90 -14.47
CA TRP A 75 17.43 19.70 -15.92
C TRP A 75 16.55 18.51 -16.37
N GLU A 76 16.45 17.46 -15.55
CA GLU A 76 15.65 16.25 -15.83
C GLU A 76 14.15 16.56 -15.97
N TRP A 77 13.66 17.53 -15.18
CA TRP A 77 12.28 18.00 -15.22
C TRP A 77 12.02 18.99 -16.34
N LYS A 78 13.05 19.72 -16.78
CA LYS A 78 12.95 20.58 -17.98
C LYS A 78 12.82 19.75 -19.25
N GLU A 79 13.55 18.63 -19.30
CA GLU A 79 13.50 17.66 -20.40
C GLU A 79 12.39 16.59 -20.26
N ALA A 80 11.56 16.68 -19.22
CA ALA A 80 10.43 15.78 -18.96
C ALA A 80 10.76 14.26 -19.02
N ILE A 81 11.95 13.87 -18.55
CA ILE A 81 12.42 12.48 -18.63
C ILE A 81 11.79 11.60 -17.53
N ARG A 82 11.28 12.22 -16.46
CA ARG A 82 10.70 11.52 -15.30
C ARG A 82 9.18 11.61 -15.24
N SER A 83 8.58 10.57 -14.68
CA SER A 83 7.14 10.54 -14.38
C SER A 83 6.79 11.58 -13.32
N TYR A 84 5.83 12.46 -13.64
CA TYR A 84 5.32 13.47 -12.70
C TYR A 84 4.40 12.90 -11.63
N ILE A 85 4.04 11.62 -11.71
CA ILE A 85 3.00 11.03 -10.86
C ILE A 85 3.41 11.02 -9.39
N HIS A 86 4.67 10.75 -9.09
CA HIS A 86 5.17 10.80 -7.72
C HIS A 86 5.16 12.21 -7.12
N PRO A 87 5.74 13.25 -7.77
CA PRO A 87 5.58 14.64 -7.32
C PRO A 87 4.13 15.10 -7.23
N LEU A 88 3.24 14.68 -8.14
CA LEU A 88 1.84 15.09 -8.15
C LEU A 88 1.10 14.68 -6.87
N LEU A 89 1.46 13.54 -6.26
CA LEU A 89 0.91 13.13 -4.96
C LEU A 89 1.20 14.17 -3.87
N PHE A 90 2.37 14.79 -3.87
CA PHE A 90 2.71 15.85 -2.91
C PHE A 90 2.16 17.21 -3.35
N ALA A 91 2.06 17.45 -4.65
CA ALA A 91 1.46 18.68 -5.19
C ALA A 91 -0.01 18.80 -4.80
N THR A 92 -0.76 17.69 -4.76
CA THR A 92 -2.16 17.72 -4.28
C THR A 92 -2.24 18.12 -2.80
N VAL A 93 -1.36 17.59 -1.95
CA VAL A 93 -1.25 17.99 -0.54
C VAL A 93 -0.93 19.48 -0.42
N TYR A 94 0.06 19.96 -1.15
CA TYR A 94 0.42 21.38 -1.16
C TYR A 94 -0.70 22.28 -1.67
N LYS A 95 -1.46 21.83 -2.67
CA LYS A 95 -2.61 22.59 -3.18
C LYS A 95 -3.71 22.70 -2.12
N VAL A 96 -3.99 21.62 -1.39
CA VAL A 96 -4.95 21.64 -0.28
C VAL A 96 -4.47 22.60 0.82
N LEU A 97 -3.20 22.55 1.20
CA LEU A 97 -2.62 23.45 2.21
C LEU A 97 -2.66 24.93 1.76
N ALA A 98 -2.39 25.20 0.49
CA ALA A 98 -2.46 26.54 -0.07
C ALA A 98 -3.89 27.10 -0.07
N VAL A 99 -4.89 26.26 -0.37
CA VAL A 99 -6.32 26.66 -0.36
C VAL A 99 -6.82 26.90 1.07
N THR A 100 -6.33 26.13 2.05
CA THR A 100 -6.70 26.31 3.46
C THR A 100 -5.91 27.41 4.17
N GLY A 101 -4.87 27.98 3.54
CA GLY A 101 -4.00 28.99 4.14
C GLY A 101 -3.09 28.43 5.24
N LEU A 102 -2.80 27.13 5.22
CA LEU A 102 -1.92 26.44 6.19
C LEU A 102 -0.53 26.15 5.62
N ASP A 103 -0.05 27.00 4.71
CA ASP A 103 1.19 26.90 3.95
C ASP A 103 2.45 27.32 4.73
N SER A 104 2.46 27.09 6.05
CA SER A 104 3.65 27.34 6.86
C SER A 104 4.83 26.44 6.41
N PRO A 105 6.09 26.91 6.48
CA PRO A 105 7.26 26.09 6.10
C PRO A 105 7.34 24.76 6.89
N PHE A 106 6.90 24.78 8.14
CA PHE A 106 6.81 23.58 8.97
C PHE A 106 5.77 22.60 8.42
N THR A 107 4.58 23.08 8.06
CA THR A 107 3.53 22.23 7.48
C THR A 107 3.94 21.67 6.13
N LEU A 108 4.56 22.47 5.26
CA LEU A 108 5.01 22.05 3.93
C LEU A 108 6.13 21.00 3.97
N SER A 109 6.99 21.04 5.00
CA SER A 109 8.03 20.01 5.18
C SER A 109 7.49 18.75 5.86
N MET A 110 6.54 18.87 6.79
CA MET A 110 6.02 17.73 7.57
C MET A 110 4.91 16.95 6.84
N ALA A 111 4.00 17.64 6.14
CA ALA A 111 2.84 17.00 5.53
C ALA A 111 3.19 15.88 4.52
N PRO A 112 4.19 16.03 3.63
CA PRO A 112 4.61 14.96 2.74
C PRO A 112 5.15 13.74 3.48
N ARG A 113 5.87 13.95 4.58
CA ARG A 113 6.41 12.85 5.42
C ARG A 113 5.30 12.11 6.14
N LEU A 114 4.30 12.82 6.65
CA LEU A 114 3.12 12.21 7.25
C LEU A 114 2.31 11.40 6.23
N LEU A 115 2.12 11.92 5.01
CA LEU A 115 1.50 11.18 3.92
C LEU A 115 2.29 9.89 3.60
N GLN A 116 3.60 10.01 3.46
CA GLN A 116 4.45 8.85 3.21
C GLN A 116 4.42 7.86 4.37
N GLY A 117 4.40 8.34 5.61
CA GLY A 117 4.22 7.51 6.80
C GLY A 117 2.88 6.75 6.81
N ALA A 118 1.81 7.37 6.33
CA ALA A 118 0.52 6.70 6.15
C ALA A 118 0.59 5.59 5.09
N PHE A 119 1.26 5.83 3.95
CA PHE A 119 1.52 4.78 2.96
C PHE A 119 2.38 3.65 3.54
N ALA A 120 3.44 3.97 4.29
CA ALA A 120 4.26 2.97 4.95
C ALA A 120 3.47 2.13 5.95
N ALA A 121 2.57 2.74 6.73
CA ALA A 121 1.69 2.03 7.66
C ALA A 121 0.73 1.07 6.93
N TYR A 122 0.19 1.50 5.79
CA TYR A 122 -0.61 0.62 4.93
C TYR A 122 0.22 -0.53 4.34
N GLY A 123 1.46 -0.25 3.95
CA GLY A 123 2.42 -1.27 3.52
C GLY A 123 2.73 -2.30 4.61
N ASP A 124 2.92 -1.86 5.85
CA ASP A 124 3.15 -2.73 7.01
C ASP A 124 1.94 -3.64 7.28
N LEU A 125 0.71 -3.11 7.16
CA LEU A 125 -0.52 -3.92 7.23
C LEU A 125 -0.57 -4.96 6.11
N CYS A 126 -0.25 -4.56 4.88
CA CYS A 126 -0.22 -5.47 3.73
C CYS A 126 0.86 -6.56 3.90
N LEU A 127 2.01 -6.22 4.46
CA LEU A 127 3.07 -7.17 4.80
C LEU A 127 2.58 -8.18 5.84
N TYR A 128 1.97 -7.69 6.92
CA TYR A 128 1.40 -8.55 7.97
C TYR A 128 0.37 -9.52 7.40
N ARG A 129 -0.53 -9.00 6.56
CA ARG A 129 -1.53 -9.81 5.86
C ARG A 129 -0.91 -10.82 4.90
N LEU A 130 0.11 -10.43 4.13
CA LEU A 130 0.84 -11.33 3.24
C LEU A 130 1.51 -12.45 4.02
N ALA A 131 2.14 -12.13 5.16
CA ALA A 131 2.75 -13.10 6.04
C ALA A 131 1.74 -14.07 6.68
N LEU A 132 0.53 -13.60 7.03
CA LEU A 132 -0.56 -14.45 7.50
C LEU A 132 -1.10 -15.41 6.43
N ARG A 133 -1.04 -15.00 5.16
CA ARG A 133 -1.45 -15.86 4.03
C ARG A 133 -0.41 -16.92 3.73
N LEU A 134 0.87 -16.57 3.82
CA LEU A 134 1.98 -17.47 3.50
C LEU A 134 2.39 -18.34 4.70
N PHE A 135 2.20 -17.89 5.94
CA PHE A 135 2.76 -18.56 7.12
C PHE A 135 1.77 -18.54 8.29
N SER A 136 2.25 -18.93 9.48
CA SER A 136 1.47 -18.92 10.71
C SER A 136 1.38 -17.52 11.33
N PRO A 137 0.39 -17.28 12.22
CA PRO A 137 0.23 -15.99 12.91
C PRO A 137 1.46 -15.53 13.70
N ALA A 138 2.22 -16.48 14.28
CA ALA A 138 3.46 -16.17 14.99
C ALA A 138 4.53 -15.58 14.05
N VAL A 139 4.67 -16.14 12.84
CA VAL A 139 5.62 -15.64 11.83
C VAL A 139 5.16 -14.28 11.31
N ALA A 140 3.86 -14.06 11.14
CA ALA A 140 3.34 -12.76 10.73
C ALA A 140 3.63 -11.66 11.76
N ASN A 141 3.42 -11.94 13.05
CA ASN A 141 3.76 -11.00 14.12
C ASN A 141 5.27 -10.72 14.17
N LEU A 142 6.11 -11.75 13.99
CA LEU A 142 7.55 -11.60 13.94
C LEU A 142 7.99 -10.79 12.71
N ALA A 143 7.40 -11.02 11.54
CA ALA A 143 7.71 -10.28 10.32
C ALA A 143 7.37 -8.80 10.47
N LEU A 144 6.21 -8.48 11.06
CA LEU A 144 5.82 -7.10 11.35
C LEU A 144 6.79 -6.46 12.36
N PHE A 145 7.14 -7.19 13.43
CA PHE A 145 8.13 -6.72 14.41
C PHE A 145 9.49 -6.44 13.76
N CYS A 146 10.02 -7.36 12.94
CA CYS A 146 11.26 -7.16 12.21
C CYS A 146 11.20 -5.96 11.26
N GLN A 147 10.07 -5.75 10.58
CA GLN A 147 9.86 -4.61 9.69
C GLN A 147 9.84 -3.27 10.44
N MET A 148 9.20 -3.22 11.61
CA MET A 148 9.13 -2.02 12.44
C MET A 148 10.47 -1.72 13.14
N CYS A 149 11.20 -2.76 13.56
CA CYS A 149 12.52 -2.63 14.20
C CYS A 149 13.68 -2.49 13.22
N SER A 150 13.46 -2.72 11.92
CA SER A 150 14.47 -2.49 10.89
C SER A 150 14.87 -1.02 10.86
N TRP A 151 16.12 -0.73 11.23
CA TRP A 151 16.65 0.64 11.27
C TRP A 151 16.50 1.35 9.91
N PHE A 152 16.72 0.62 8.81
CA PHE A 152 16.66 1.20 7.47
C PHE A 152 15.22 1.48 7.04
N THR A 153 14.28 0.59 7.38
CA THR A 153 12.85 0.83 7.13
C THR A 153 12.34 1.98 7.99
N PHE A 154 12.76 2.05 9.25
CA PHE A 154 12.45 3.18 10.13
C PHE A 154 12.94 4.49 9.48
N PHE A 155 14.17 4.51 9.01
CA PHE A 155 14.81 5.67 8.42
C PHE A 155 14.23 6.07 7.05
N CYS A 156 14.03 5.15 6.12
CA CYS A 156 13.69 5.46 4.72
C CYS A 156 12.18 5.48 4.42
N ALA A 157 11.34 4.75 5.17
CA ALA A 157 9.95 4.56 4.78
C ALA A 157 9.09 5.84 4.89
N VAL A 158 9.42 6.73 5.83
CA VAL A 158 8.71 8.01 6.04
C VAL A 158 9.25 9.15 5.17
N ARG A 159 10.35 8.92 4.43
CA ARG A 159 10.92 9.88 3.51
C ARG A 159 10.29 9.77 2.13
N THR A 160 10.20 10.89 1.43
CA THR A 160 9.55 11.07 0.13
C THR A 160 10.34 10.48 -1.04
N PHE A 161 10.76 9.23 -0.91
CA PHE A 161 11.39 8.44 -1.95
C PHE A 161 10.36 7.65 -2.74
N SER A 162 10.48 7.70 -4.06
CA SER A 162 9.66 6.90 -4.97
C SER A 162 9.89 5.39 -4.77
N SER A 163 11.08 4.98 -4.36
CA SER A 163 11.39 3.58 -4.03
C SER A 163 10.65 3.08 -2.79
N SER A 164 10.46 3.93 -1.77
CA SER A 164 9.66 3.58 -0.58
C SER A 164 8.20 3.36 -0.98
N LEU A 165 7.66 4.20 -1.87
CA LEU A 165 6.29 4.05 -2.36
C LEU A 165 6.14 2.81 -3.28
N GLU A 166 7.10 2.56 -4.17
CA GLU A 166 7.18 1.35 -5.00
C GLU A 166 7.16 0.08 -4.12
N ALA A 167 7.94 0.06 -3.03
CA ALA A 167 7.98 -1.07 -2.11
C ALA A 167 6.63 -1.30 -1.40
N VAL A 168 5.94 -0.23 -0.98
CA VAL A 168 4.59 -0.31 -0.38
C VAL A 168 3.59 -0.86 -1.38
N LEU A 169 3.53 -0.28 -2.60
CA LEU A 169 2.60 -0.71 -3.64
C LEU A 169 2.86 -2.16 -4.06
N THR A 170 4.13 -2.55 -4.16
CA THR A 170 4.52 -3.92 -4.48
C THR A 170 4.06 -4.91 -3.41
N THR A 171 4.28 -4.57 -2.14
CA THR A 171 3.85 -5.40 -1.00
C THR A 171 2.33 -5.50 -0.96
N ALA A 172 1.63 -4.39 -1.19
CA ALA A 172 0.17 -4.35 -1.28
C ALA A 172 -0.33 -5.23 -2.42
N ALA A 173 0.20 -5.08 -3.64
CA ALA A 173 -0.17 -5.87 -4.79
C ALA A 173 0.00 -7.39 -4.54
N LEU A 174 1.14 -7.81 -3.97
CA LEU A 174 1.37 -9.20 -3.58
C LEU A 174 0.38 -9.69 -2.51
N SER A 175 -0.02 -8.82 -1.58
CA SER A 175 -1.02 -9.17 -0.55
C SER A 175 -2.43 -9.41 -1.11
N TYR A 176 -2.78 -8.78 -2.24
CA TYR A 176 -4.05 -8.98 -2.94
C TYR A 176 -3.97 -10.09 -4.00
N TRP A 177 -2.76 -10.41 -4.47
CA TRP A 177 -2.52 -11.42 -5.50
C TRP A 177 -3.14 -12.77 -5.13
N PRO A 178 -3.76 -13.47 -6.10
CA PRO A 178 -4.33 -14.81 -5.90
C PRO A 178 -3.21 -15.85 -5.79
N LEU A 179 -2.51 -15.87 -4.65
CA LEU A 179 -1.48 -16.87 -4.41
C LEU A 179 -2.09 -18.28 -4.46
N PRO A 180 -1.43 -19.27 -5.09
CA PRO A 180 -1.88 -20.65 -5.08
C PRO A 180 -2.06 -21.13 -3.63
N VAL A 181 -3.24 -21.66 -3.31
CA VAL A 181 -3.66 -22.12 -1.96
C VAL A 181 -2.78 -23.28 -1.42
N SER A 182 -1.80 -23.74 -2.19
CA SER A 182 -0.94 -24.88 -1.92
C SER A 182 0.20 -24.62 -0.92
N TRP A 183 0.24 -23.48 -0.21
CA TRP A 183 1.25 -23.32 0.84
C TRP A 183 0.83 -24.04 2.13
N PRO A 184 1.59 -25.05 2.62
CA PRO A 184 1.12 -26.00 3.64
C PRO A 184 0.78 -25.42 5.02
N ARG A 185 1.13 -24.15 5.28
CA ARG A 185 1.03 -23.51 6.60
C ARG A 185 0.28 -22.17 6.60
N GLY A 186 -0.28 -21.76 5.46
CA GLY A 186 -1.03 -20.51 5.35
C GLY A 186 -2.43 -20.63 5.94
N ASN A 187 -3.00 -19.54 6.47
CA ASN A 187 -4.38 -19.55 6.94
C ASN A 187 -5.36 -19.41 5.75
N PRO A 188 -6.14 -20.47 5.40
CA PRO A 188 -7.00 -20.46 4.22
C PRO A 188 -8.15 -19.44 4.31
N GLU A 189 -8.61 -19.08 5.51
CA GLU A 189 -9.67 -18.09 5.71
C GLU A 189 -9.24 -16.68 5.27
N VAL A 190 -7.98 -16.32 5.53
CA VAL A 190 -7.40 -15.01 5.17
C VAL A 190 -7.06 -14.95 3.67
N ALA A 191 -6.78 -16.10 3.06
CA ALA A 191 -6.48 -16.20 1.63
C ALA A 191 -7.72 -15.88 0.78
N GLY A 192 -8.89 -16.44 1.13
CA GLY A 192 -10.14 -16.27 0.36
C GLY A 192 -10.85 -14.92 0.56
N SER A 193 -10.86 -14.37 1.78
CA SER A 193 -11.71 -13.22 2.14
C SER A 193 -11.33 -11.90 1.43
N CYS A 194 -10.10 -11.75 0.95
CA CYS A 194 -9.61 -10.46 0.44
C CYS A 194 -8.75 -10.52 -0.82
N SER A 195 -8.65 -11.68 -1.50
CA SER A 195 -7.89 -11.74 -2.75
C SER A 195 -8.71 -11.11 -3.88
N SER A 196 -8.14 -10.11 -4.55
CA SER A 196 -8.74 -9.47 -5.71
C SER A 196 -7.65 -9.28 -6.75
N ARG A 197 -7.82 -9.96 -7.88
CA ARG A 197 -6.88 -9.89 -9.02
C ARG A 197 -6.80 -8.48 -9.59
N GLY A 198 -7.95 -7.86 -9.82
CA GLY A 198 -8.01 -6.47 -10.32
C GLY A 198 -7.30 -5.49 -9.40
N ALA A 199 -7.51 -5.58 -8.08
CA ALA A 199 -6.82 -4.71 -7.13
C ALA A 199 -5.29 -4.93 -7.15
N ALA A 200 -4.84 -6.18 -7.27
CA ALA A 200 -3.43 -6.50 -7.34
C ALA A 200 -2.77 -5.97 -8.63
N LEU A 201 -3.43 -6.12 -9.78
CA LEU A 201 -2.97 -5.58 -11.06
C LEU A 201 -2.96 -4.04 -11.08
N LEU A 202 -3.98 -3.40 -10.52
CA LEU A 202 -4.03 -1.93 -10.39
C LEU A 202 -2.86 -1.40 -9.56
N LEU A 203 -2.56 -2.05 -8.43
CA LEU A 203 -1.44 -1.68 -7.57
C LEU A 203 -0.08 -1.95 -8.23
N ALA A 204 0.04 -3.06 -8.97
CA ALA A 204 1.24 -3.37 -9.76
C ALA A 204 1.46 -2.33 -10.88
N ALA A 205 0.40 -1.97 -11.61
CA ALA A 205 0.45 -0.94 -12.64
C ALA A 205 0.82 0.42 -12.04
N ALA A 206 0.23 0.79 -10.90
CA ALA A 206 0.61 2.00 -10.18
C ALA A 206 2.10 2.00 -9.79
N ALA A 207 2.64 0.87 -9.35
CA ALA A 207 4.07 0.74 -9.07
C ALA A 207 4.94 0.96 -10.33
N VAL A 208 4.55 0.40 -11.48
CA VAL A 208 5.26 0.55 -12.77
C VAL A 208 5.23 1.99 -13.26
N VAL A 209 4.08 2.64 -13.12
CA VAL A 209 3.86 4.02 -13.55
C VAL A 209 4.65 5.02 -12.69
N ILE A 210 4.74 4.77 -11.38
CA ILE A 210 5.58 5.57 -10.47
C ILE A 210 7.06 5.30 -10.73
N ARG A 211 7.41 4.04 -10.97
CA ARG A 211 8.78 3.62 -11.20
C ARG A 211 8.84 2.46 -12.19
N PRO A 212 9.27 2.71 -13.45
CA PRO A 212 9.35 1.68 -14.48
C PRO A 212 10.25 0.48 -14.13
N THR A 213 11.13 0.61 -13.13
CA THR A 213 11.98 -0.49 -12.66
C THR A 213 11.18 -1.66 -12.08
N SER A 214 10.00 -1.40 -11.48
CA SER A 214 9.15 -2.47 -10.93
C SER A 214 8.61 -3.41 -12.02
N LEU A 215 8.67 -3.01 -13.29
CA LEU A 215 8.36 -3.88 -14.41
C LEU A 215 9.21 -5.17 -14.40
N ALA A 216 10.45 -5.10 -13.92
CA ALA A 216 11.33 -6.26 -13.79
C ALA A 216 10.77 -7.33 -12.83
N LEU A 217 10.00 -6.91 -11.81
CA LEU A 217 9.34 -7.82 -10.88
C LEU A 217 8.01 -8.35 -11.44
N TRP A 218 7.21 -7.47 -12.04
CA TRP A 218 5.84 -7.81 -12.46
C TRP A 218 5.77 -8.56 -13.79
N LEU A 219 6.71 -8.34 -14.71
CA LEU A 219 6.78 -9.10 -15.96
C LEU A 219 6.84 -10.62 -15.73
N PRO A 220 7.81 -11.18 -14.98
CA PRO A 220 7.89 -12.64 -14.82
C PRO A 220 6.66 -13.21 -14.11
N ILE A 221 6.10 -12.49 -13.12
CA ILE A 221 4.89 -12.91 -12.40
C ILE A 221 3.68 -12.91 -13.35
N GLY A 222 3.50 -11.86 -14.14
CA GLY A 222 2.43 -11.76 -15.13
C GLY A 222 2.56 -12.79 -16.26
N LEU A 223 3.77 -13.05 -16.75
CA LEU A 223 4.03 -14.09 -17.74
C LEU A 223 3.73 -15.49 -17.18
N ALA A 224 4.13 -15.77 -15.93
CA ALA A 224 3.86 -17.06 -15.30
C ALA A 224 2.36 -17.34 -15.17
N GLU A 225 1.57 -16.35 -14.74
CA GLU A 225 0.10 -16.48 -14.72
C GLU A 225 -0.50 -16.64 -16.12
N LEU A 226 0.00 -15.91 -17.12
CA LEU A 226 -0.49 -16.02 -18.49
C LEU A 226 -0.27 -17.43 -19.07
N ILE A 227 0.86 -18.06 -18.72
CA ILE A 227 1.19 -19.43 -19.13
C ILE A 227 0.30 -20.44 -18.40
N ALA A 228 0.06 -20.25 -17.10
CA ALA A 228 -0.73 -21.14 -16.25
C ALA A 228 -2.26 -21.01 -16.44
N GLY A 229 -2.74 -19.84 -16.87
CA GLY A 229 -4.15 -19.52 -17.04
C GLY A 229 -4.80 -20.24 -18.24
N HIS A 230 -5.91 -20.94 -17.98
CA HIS A 230 -6.70 -21.62 -19.02
C HIS A 230 -7.39 -20.66 -20.01
N ASN A 231 -7.69 -19.41 -19.59
CA ASN A 231 -8.41 -18.41 -20.38
C ASN A 231 -7.57 -17.15 -20.65
N ARG A 232 -6.52 -17.30 -21.48
CA ARG A 232 -5.51 -16.26 -21.77
C ARG A 232 -6.08 -14.96 -22.32
N LEU A 233 -7.12 -15.04 -23.15
CA LEU A 233 -7.73 -13.87 -23.83
C LEU A 233 -8.61 -13.04 -22.88
N VAL A 234 -9.35 -13.70 -21.98
CA VAL A 234 -10.18 -13.00 -20.98
C VAL A 234 -9.30 -12.21 -20.02
N PHE A 235 -8.20 -12.82 -19.55
CA PHE A 235 -7.22 -12.17 -18.70
C PHE A 235 -6.60 -10.93 -19.38
N LEU A 236 -6.16 -11.08 -20.63
CA LEU A 236 -5.56 -9.98 -21.38
C LEU A 236 -6.55 -8.83 -21.65
N PHE A 237 -7.76 -9.12 -22.13
CA PHE A 237 -8.70 -8.09 -22.57
C PHE A 237 -9.56 -7.47 -21.46
N LEU A 238 -9.88 -8.21 -20.40
CA LEU A 238 -10.76 -7.72 -19.32
C LEU A 238 -10.03 -7.30 -18.05
N GLU A 239 -8.83 -7.82 -17.79
CA GLU A 239 -8.09 -7.51 -16.56
C GLU A 239 -6.83 -6.69 -16.83
N VAL A 240 -6.09 -6.94 -17.91
CA VAL A 240 -4.83 -6.23 -18.19
C VAL A 240 -5.06 -4.98 -19.05
N LEU A 241 -5.81 -5.08 -20.16
CA LEU A 241 -6.06 -3.97 -21.09
C LEU A 241 -6.79 -2.74 -20.50
N PRO A 242 -7.73 -2.85 -19.54
CA PRO A 242 -8.36 -1.66 -18.97
C PRO A 242 -7.47 -0.94 -17.94
N ILE A 243 -6.36 -1.56 -17.53
CA ILE A 243 -5.42 -1.02 -16.53
C ILE A 243 -4.20 -0.35 -17.21
N GLY A 244 -3.90 -0.71 -18.47
CA GLY A 244 -2.75 -0.22 -19.23
C GLY A 244 -3.13 0.45 -20.54
#